data_AF-A0A831W9F4-F1
#
_entry.id   AF-A0A831W9F4-F1
#
_cell.length_a   1.000
_cell.length_b   1.000
_cell.length_c   1.000
_cell.angle_alpha   90.00
_cell.angle_beta   90.00
_cell.angle_gamma   90.00
#
_symmetry.space_group_name_H-M   'P 1'
#
loop_
_entity.id
_entity.type
_entity.pdbx_description
1 polymer ?
#
loop_
_entity_poly.entity_id
_entity_poly.type
_entity_poly.pdbx_seq_one_letter_code
_entity_poly.pdbx_strand_id
1 'polypeptide(L)'
;MMRAWFAFAVLVLPLLLQAGEYKSSLLVQTGEMKEHNLVVRNITDLGSNRTCLAFYVQTKGTSPVVRCYHAAEGFGASLFQVGHLKVDDLVIRKLDDTKNNMYCLVAYVSTPGTSPAVTCYPNTQRTKDNMVESGHLREGDLDIRKILDRGNNKICLVAYVRTKGTSPSVACYDSIPDGKGGLYQTASLKEGDLVVRKIEDTAAATTCLVSYVSTPGTRSFLSCDQHKP
;
A
#
# COMPACT_ATOMS: atom_id res chain seq x y z
N MET A 1 7.92 36.96 58.44
CA MET A 1 6.71 37.01 57.58
C MET A 1 7.16 37.15 56.13
N MET A 2 6.39 36.59 55.17
CA MET A 2 6.69 36.42 53.73
C MET A 2 7.42 35.13 53.34
N ARG A 3 6.71 34.00 53.48
CA ARG A 3 6.94 32.75 52.73
C ARG A 3 5.58 32.11 52.43
N ALA A 4 4.81 32.69 51.50
CA ALA A 4 3.54 32.07 51.07
C ALA A 4 2.95 32.64 49.77
N TRP A 5 3.75 33.11 48.79
CA TRP A 5 3.17 33.75 47.58
C TRP A 5 3.75 33.26 46.24
N PHE A 6 4.39 32.08 46.21
CA PHE A 6 4.87 31.47 44.95
C PHE A 6 4.19 30.14 44.58
N ALA A 7 3.30 29.61 45.43
CA ALA A 7 2.65 28.33 45.18
C ALA A 7 1.38 28.42 44.29
N PHE A 8 0.86 29.62 44.03
CA PHE A 8 -0.40 29.79 43.28
C PHE A 8 -0.21 29.99 41.76
N ALA A 9 1.00 30.25 41.28
CA ALA A 9 1.26 30.50 39.86
C ALA A 9 1.45 29.21 39.02
N VAL A 10 1.68 28.06 39.66
CA VAL A 10 1.98 26.79 38.95
C VAL A 10 0.73 25.91 38.75
N LEU A 11 -0.39 26.23 39.39
CA LEU A 11 -1.62 25.42 39.34
C LEU A 11 -2.59 25.79 38.19
N VAL A 12 -2.30 26.83 37.39
CA VAL A 12 -3.18 27.26 36.29
C VAL A 12 -2.67 26.82 34.91
N LEU A 13 -1.44 26.33 34.80
CA LEU A 13 -0.86 25.94 33.52
C LEU A 13 -1.38 24.63 32.87
N PRO A 14 -2.02 23.65 33.53
CA PRO A 14 -2.43 22.43 32.84
C PRO A 14 -3.79 22.56 32.11
N LEU A 15 -4.48 23.71 32.18
CA LEU A 15 -5.78 23.91 31.51
C LEU A 15 -5.68 24.51 30.10
N LEU A 16 -4.47 24.80 29.61
CA LEU A 16 -4.22 25.18 28.21
C LEU A 16 -3.71 24.01 27.36
N LEU A 17 -4.07 22.77 27.74
CA LEU A 17 -4.18 21.71 26.76
C LEU A 17 -5.32 22.10 25.81
N GLN A 18 -4.97 22.83 24.75
CA GLN A 18 -5.82 23.01 23.58
C GLN A 18 -6.27 21.61 23.14
N ALA A 19 -7.48 21.23 23.53
CA ALA A 19 -8.25 20.29 22.75
C ALA A 19 -8.28 20.90 21.35
N GLY A 20 -7.53 20.31 20.42
CA GLY A 20 -7.50 20.79 19.05
C GLY A 20 -8.94 20.93 18.56
N GLU A 21 -9.29 22.10 18.03
CA GLU A 21 -10.63 22.34 17.51
C GLU A 21 -11.00 21.20 16.55
N TYR A 22 -12.10 20.50 16.86
CA TYR A 22 -12.64 19.48 15.98
C TYR A 22 -13.16 20.16 14.72
N LYS A 23 -12.29 20.34 13.72
CA LYS A 23 -12.71 20.80 12.40
C LYS A 23 -13.51 19.66 11.76
N SER A 24 -14.84 19.82 11.80
CA SER A 24 -15.77 19.06 10.98
C SER A 24 -15.38 19.26 9.51
N SER A 25 -14.65 18.31 8.93
CA SER A 25 -14.53 18.22 7.48
C SER A 25 -15.64 17.32 6.95
N LEU A 26 -16.37 17.81 5.95
CA LEU A 26 -17.48 17.07 5.36
C LEU A 26 -16.87 15.92 4.51
N LEU A 27 -17.02 14.69 5.00
CA LEU A 27 -16.64 13.47 4.27
C LEU A 27 -17.84 12.99 3.44
N VAL A 28 -17.65 12.86 2.13
CA VAL A 28 -18.71 12.40 1.22
C VAL A 28 -18.23 11.19 0.44
N GLN A 29 -19.04 10.12 0.40
CA GLN A 29 -18.81 9.04 -0.56
C GLN A 29 -19.24 9.52 -1.93
N THR A 30 -18.29 9.64 -2.86
CA THR A 30 -18.52 10.22 -4.20
C THR A 30 -18.46 9.17 -5.31
N GLY A 31 -18.19 7.90 -5.00
CA GLY A 31 -18.23 6.83 -5.98
C GLY A 31 -18.01 5.44 -5.39
N GLU A 32 -18.38 4.43 -6.18
CA GLU A 32 -18.12 3.02 -5.92
C GLU A 32 -17.70 2.33 -7.22
N MET A 33 -16.65 1.54 -7.16
CA MET A 33 -16.22 0.63 -8.21
C MET A 33 -16.21 -0.79 -7.65
N LYS A 34 -16.78 -1.74 -8.40
CA LYS A 34 -16.81 -3.14 -8.03
C LYS A 34 -16.19 -4.00 -9.13
N GLU A 35 -15.14 -4.72 -8.78
CA GLU A 35 -14.43 -5.65 -9.66
C GLU A 35 -14.38 -7.03 -9.02
N HIS A 36 -15.34 -7.88 -9.40
CA HIS A 36 -15.57 -9.18 -8.74
C HIS A 36 -15.74 -9.01 -7.22
N ASN A 37 -14.75 -9.47 -6.45
CA ASN A 37 -14.73 -9.39 -5.00
C ASN A 37 -14.05 -8.11 -4.49
N LEU A 38 -13.30 -7.38 -5.32
CA LEU A 38 -12.70 -6.11 -4.91
C LEU A 38 -13.77 -5.02 -5.02
N VAL A 39 -13.97 -4.27 -3.93
CA VAL A 39 -14.77 -3.06 -3.92
C VAL A 39 -13.88 -1.88 -3.54
N VAL A 40 -14.01 -0.79 -4.28
CA VAL A 40 -13.32 0.47 -4.01
C VAL A 40 -14.36 1.55 -3.83
N ARG A 41 -14.39 2.14 -2.64
CA ARG A 41 -15.22 3.31 -2.33
C ARG A 41 -14.37 4.56 -2.36
N ASN A 42 -14.86 5.57 -3.05
CA ASN A 42 -14.22 6.87 -3.10
C ASN A 42 -14.85 7.78 -2.03
N ILE A 43 -14.01 8.30 -1.15
CA ILE A 43 -14.35 9.17 -0.03
C ILE A 43 -13.56 10.46 -0.23
N THR A 44 -14.24 11.58 -0.37
CA THR A 44 -13.59 12.88 -0.56
C THR A 44 -13.70 13.71 0.70
N ASP A 45 -12.58 14.28 1.13
CA ASP A 45 -12.55 15.30 2.18
C ASP A 45 -12.55 16.68 1.52
N LEU A 46 -13.69 17.37 1.64
CA LEU A 46 -13.88 18.68 1.04
C LEU A 46 -13.03 19.78 1.69
N GLY A 47 -12.60 19.58 2.94
CA GLY A 47 -11.82 20.57 3.70
C GLY A 47 -10.32 20.51 3.45
N SER A 48 -9.79 19.34 3.05
CA SER A 48 -8.35 19.12 2.90
C SER A 48 -7.87 18.93 1.45
N ASN A 49 -8.77 19.08 0.46
CA ASN A 49 -8.51 18.83 -0.96
C ASN A 49 -7.84 17.46 -1.21
N ARG A 50 -8.36 16.44 -0.52
CA ARG A 50 -7.88 15.06 -0.61
C ARG A 50 -9.00 14.12 -1.04
N THR A 51 -8.63 13.21 -1.92
CA THR A 51 -9.45 12.07 -2.31
C THR A 51 -8.85 10.82 -1.67
N CYS A 52 -9.69 10.04 -0.99
CA CYS A 52 -9.34 8.79 -0.35
C CYS A 52 -10.09 7.64 -0.99
N LEU A 53 -9.37 6.59 -1.36
CA LEU A 53 -9.93 5.35 -1.84
C LEU A 53 -9.87 4.30 -0.72
N ALA A 54 -11.03 3.76 -0.35
CA ALA A 54 -11.17 2.65 0.58
C ALA A 54 -11.34 1.35 -0.20
N PHE A 55 -10.35 0.48 -0.12
CA PHE A 55 -10.28 -0.81 -0.80
C PHE A 55 -10.64 -1.91 0.18
N TYR A 56 -11.58 -2.78 -0.19
CA TYR A 56 -11.87 -3.98 0.58
C TYR A 56 -12.26 -5.13 -0.34
N VAL A 57 -12.01 -6.35 0.12
CA VAL A 57 -12.45 -7.56 -0.57
C VAL A 57 -13.74 -8.02 0.09
N GLN A 58 -14.79 -8.30 -0.69
CA GLN A 58 -16.10 -8.72 -0.20
C GLN A 58 -16.09 -10.18 0.29
N THR A 59 -15.22 -10.48 1.25
CA THR A 59 -15.11 -11.77 1.93
C THR A 59 -15.06 -11.56 3.44
N LYS A 60 -15.37 -12.59 4.24
CA LYS A 60 -15.37 -12.48 5.71
C LYS A 60 -13.95 -12.26 6.23
N GLY A 61 -13.81 -11.48 7.29
CA GLY A 61 -12.55 -11.34 8.05
C GLY A 61 -11.50 -10.45 7.40
N THR A 62 -11.85 -9.63 6.41
CA THR A 62 -10.92 -8.69 5.76
C THR A 62 -11.04 -7.30 6.36
N SER A 63 -9.93 -6.59 6.52
CA SER A 63 -9.93 -5.16 6.85
C SER A 63 -9.81 -4.32 5.59
N PRO A 64 -10.50 -3.17 5.52
CA PRO A 64 -10.30 -2.22 4.43
C PRO A 64 -8.91 -1.58 4.54
N VAL A 65 -8.34 -1.22 3.39
CA VAL A 65 -7.15 -0.37 3.31
C VAL A 65 -7.55 0.95 2.66
N VAL A 66 -7.16 2.06 3.28
CA VAL A 66 -7.40 3.40 2.74
C VAL A 66 -6.10 3.97 2.18
N ARG A 67 -6.20 4.60 1.00
CA ARG A 67 -5.14 5.42 0.40
C ARG A 67 -5.70 6.78 0.06
N CYS A 68 -5.07 7.82 0.57
CA CYS A 68 -5.43 9.19 0.30
C CYS A 68 -4.32 9.87 -0.48
N TYR A 69 -4.69 10.70 -1.44
CA TYR A 69 -3.80 11.55 -2.20
C TYR A 69 -4.49 12.89 -2.49
N HIS A 70 -3.70 13.86 -2.94
CA HIS A 70 -4.24 15.17 -3.31
C HIS A 70 -5.15 15.05 -4.52
N ALA A 71 -6.30 15.73 -4.47
CA ALA A 71 -7.19 15.77 -5.61
C ALA A 71 -6.65 16.77 -6.65
N ALA A 72 -6.58 16.36 -7.92
CA ALA A 72 -6.04 17.18 -9.00
C ALA A 72 -7.12 18.10 -9.60
N GLU A 73 -8.33 17.56 -9.80
CA GLU A 73 -9.45 18.26 -10.47
C GLU A 73 -10.73 18.22 -9.63
N GLY A 74 -10.84 19.10 -8.62
CA GLY A 74 -12.02 19.14 -7.76
C GLY A 74 -12.17 17.89 -6.89
N PHE A 75 -13.40 17.41 -6.69
CA PHE A 75 -13.69 16.34 -5.71
C PHE A 75 -13.99 14.99 -6.36
N GLY A 76 -13.50 13.90 -5.75
CA GLY A 76 -13.76 12.53 -6.17
C GLY A 76 -12.68 11.92 -7.07
N ALA A 77 -12.97 10.77 -7.65
CA ALA A 77 -12.10 9.93 -8.46
C ALA A 77 -12.88 9.31 -9.63
N SER A 78 -12.19 9.06 -10.75
CA SER A 78 -12.74 8.36 -11.91
C SER A 78 -11.92 7.10 -12.15
N LEU A 79 -12.40 5.99 -11.59
CA LEU A 79 -11.63 4.74 -11.52
C LEU A 79 -11.94 3.80 -12.68
N PHE A 80 -10.89 3.31 -13.32
CA PHE A 80 -10.95 2.26 -14.33
C PHE A 80 -9.93 1.17 -14.03
N GLN A 81 -10.29 -0.10 -14.24
CA GLN A 81 -9.29 -1.15 -14.25
C GLN A 81 -8.55 -1.12 -15.58
N VAL A 82 -7.22 -0.97 -15.52
CA VAL A 82 -6.35 -0.91 -16.69
C VAL A 82 -5.34 -2.05 -16.74
N GLY A 83 -5.31 -2.92 -15.72
CA GLY A 83 -4.52 -4.14 -15.74
C GLY A 83 -4.99 -5.15 -14.72
N HIS A 84 -4.81 -6.43 -15.03
CA HIS A 84 -5.19 -7.54 -14.16
C HIS A 84 -4.26 -8.74 -14.37
N LEU A 85 -3.76 -9.30 -13.27
CA LEU A 85 -3.02 -10.55 -13.21
C LEU A 85 -3.64 -11.43 -12.13
N LYS A 86 -3.77 -12.73 -12.42
CA LYS A 86 -4.21 -13.73 -11.44
C LYS A 86 -3.29 -14.93 -11.50
N VAL A 87 -2.71 -15.28 -10.35
CA VAL A 87 -1.85 -16.44 -10.19
C VAL A 87 -2.35 -17.21 -8.96
N ASP A 88 -2.88 -18.41 -9.18
CA ASP A 88 -3.60 -19.18 -8.16
C ASP A 88 -4.70 -18.33 -7.50
N ASP A 89 -4.58 -18.11 -6.19
CA ASP A 89 -5.50 -17.30 -5.38
C ASP A 89 -5.10 -15.82 -5.31
N LEU A 90 -3.86 -15.46 -5.70
CA LEU A 90 -3.38 -14.08 -5.71
C LEU A 90 -3.94 -13.36 -6.94
N VAL A 91 -4.58 -12.23 -6.70
CA VAL A 91 -5.10 -11.33 -7.72
C VAL A 91 -4.42 -9.98 -7.57
N ILE A 92 -3.89 -9.46 -8.67
CA ILE A 92 -3.24 -8.15 -8.76
C ILE A 92 -3.99 -7.33 -9.80
N ARG A 93 -4.42 -6.12 -9.44
CA ARG A 93 -5.16 -5.19 -10.30
C ARG A 93 -4.43 -3.85 -10.33
N LYS A 94 -4.37 -3.25 -11.51
CA LYS A 94 -3.95 -1.86 -11.70
C LYS A 94 -5.19 -1.02 -11.98
N LEU A 95 -5.46 -0.05 -11.11
CA LEU A 95 -6.56 0.89 -11.26
C LEU A 95 -6.00 2.25 -11.67
N ASP A 96 -6.65 2.91 -12.62
CA ASP A 96 -6.37 4.28 -13.06
C ASP A 96 -7.44 5.20 -12.52
N ASP A 97 -7.03 6.19 -11.72
CA ASP A 97 -7.83 7.36 -11.39
C ASP A 97 -7.52 8.47 -12.39
N THR A 98 -8.26 8.47 -13.50
CA THR A 98 -8.01 9.40 -14.62
C THR A 98 -8.25 10.85 -14.21
N LYS A 99 -9.06 11.08 -13.17
CA LYS A 99 -9.40 12.41 -12.64
C LYS A 99 -8.28 12.99 -11.79
N ASN A 100 -7.56 12.16 -11.05
CA ASN A 100 -6.48 12.61 -10.15
C ASN A 100 -5.08 12.27 -10.64
N ASN A 101 -4.94 11.68 -11.84
CA ASN A 101 -3.67 11.23 -12.41
C ASN A 101 -2.91 10.29 -11.47
N MET A 102 -3.62 9.31 -10.90
CA MET A 102 -3.05 8.34 -9.97
C MET A 102 -3.31 6.93 -10.47
N TYR A 103 -2.28 6.09 -10.47
CA TYR A 103 -2.46 4.65 -10.52
C TYR A 103 -2.43 4.06 -9.11
N CYS A 104 -3.22 3.02 -8.89
CA CYS A 104 -3.15 2.20 -7.69
C CYS A 104 -2.98 0.73 -8.08
N LEU A 105 -1.89 0.12 -7.63
CA LEU A 105 -1.70 -1.32 -7.72
C LEU A 105 -2.25 -1.97 -6.45
N VAL A 106 -3.22 -2.85 -6.65
CA VAL A 106 -3.96 -3.54 -5.60
C VAL A 106 -3.66 -5.03 -5.71
N ALA A 107 -3.13 -5.63 -4.65
CA ALA A 107 -2.96 -7.07 -4.55
C ALA A 107 -3.83 -7.63 -3.43
N TYR A 108 -4.50 -8.74 -3.67
CA TYR A 108 -5.27 -9.45 -2.65
C TYR A 108 -5.32 -10.93 -2.95
N VAL A 109 -5.54 -11.75 -1.93
CA VAL A 109 -5.78 -13.18 -2.10
C VAL A 109 -7.29 -13.41 -2.08
N SER A 110 -7.81 -14.31 -2.91
CA SER A 110 -9.26 -14.53 -3.05
C SER A 110 -9.87 -15.40 -1.94
N THR A 111 -9.15 -15.61 -0.85
CA THR A 111 -9.59 -16.43 0.29
C THR A 111 -10.13 -15.56 1.43
N PRO A 112 -11.09 -16.05 2.25
CA PRO A 112 -11.52 -15.33 3.44
C PRO A 112 -10.35 -14.97 4.38
N GLY A 113 -10.46 -13.84 5.08
CA GLY A 113 -9.48 -13.39 6.06
C GLY A 113 -8.34 -12.53 5.50
N THR A 114 -8.27 -12.29 4.19
CA THR A 114 -7.16 -11.55 3.58
C THR A 114 -7.54 -10.13 3.18
N SER A 115 -6.87 -9.16 3.76
CA SER A 115 -7.02 -7.74 3.41
C SER A 115 -6.25 -7.42 2.13
N PRO A 116 -6.73 -6.48 1.29
CA PRO A 116 -5.95 -6.05 0.14
C PRO A 116 -4.69 -5.28 0.59
N ALA A 117 -3.66 -5.31 -0.23
CA ALA A 117 -2.51 -4.42 -0.14
C ALA A 117 -2.53 -3.46 -1.33
N VAL A 118 -2.27 -2.19 -1.05
CA VAL A 118 -2.42 -1.12 -2.04
C VAL A 118 -1.23 -0.19 -1.99
N THR A 119 -0.70 0.12 -3.16
CA THR A 119 0.27 1.21 -3.36
C THR A 119 -0.18 2.05 -4.53
N CYS A 120 -0.32 3.36 -4.30
CA CYS A 120 -0.70 4.32 -5.33
C CYS A 120 0.48 5.22 -5.68
N TYR A 121 0.61 5.56 -6.95
CA TYR A 121 1.68 6.40 -7.48
C TYR A 121 1.17 7.27 -8.64
N PRO A 122 1.81 8.42 -8.91
CA PRO A 122 1.40 9.30 -10.01
C PRO A 122 1.44 8.60 -11.37
N ASN A 123 0.44 8.90 -12.20
CA ASN A 123 0.36 8.54 -13.61
C ASN A 123 1.16 9.57 -14.41
N THR A 124 2.44 9.27 -14.69
CA THR A 124 3.35 10.20 -15.40
C THR A 124 3.30 10.03 -16.91
N GLN A 125 2.80 8.90 -17.40
CA GLN A 125 2.77 8.56 -18.82
C GLN A 125 1.48 7.79 -19.12
N ARG A 126 0.58 8.42 -19.88
CA ARG A 126 -0.69 7.84 -20.33
C ARG A 126 -0.51 6.91 -21.53
N THR A 127 0.51 6.06 -21.51
CA THR A 127 0.72 5.04 -22.54
C THR A 127 -0.10 3.79 -22.18
N LYS A 128 -0.72 3.17 -23.20
CA LYS A 128 -1.44 1.89 -23.09
C LYS A 128 -0.47 0.72 -22.91
N ASP A 129 0.46 0.82 -21.95
CA ASP A 129 1.30 -0.32 -21.63
C ASP A 129 0.74 -1.08 -20.43
N ASN A 130 0.81 -2.40 -20.54
CA ASN A 130 0.19 -3.32 -19.61
C ASN A 130 1.16 -3.65 -18.48
N MET A 131 0.60 -3.82 -17.29
CA MET A 131 1.30 -4.48 -16.19
C MET A 131 1.69 -5.91 -16.61
N VAL A 132 2.94 -6.30 -16.38
CA VAL A 132 3.43 -7.66 -16.65
C VAL A 132 4.20 -8.21 -15.45
N GLU A 133 4.12 -9.52 -15.22
CA GLU A 133 5.04 -10.20 -14.31
C GLU A 133 6.41 -10.30 -14.99
N SER A 134 7.43 -9.76 -14.34
CA SER A 134 8.81 -9.67 -14.85
C SER A 134 9.79 -10.53 -14.04
N GLY A 135 9.33 -11.14 -12.94
CA GLY A 135 10.15 -12.00 -12.11
C GLY A 135 9.37 -12.58 -10.94
N HIS A 136 9.90 -13.66 -10.39
CA HIS A 136 9.33 -14.39 -9.26
C HIS A 136 10.48 -14.89 -8.39
N LEU A 137 10.31 -14.78 -7.07
CA LEU A 137 11.22 -15.36 -6.09
C LEU A 137 10.39 -16.12 -5.07
N ARG A 138 10.75 -17.38 -4.83
CA ARG A 138 10.11 -18.21 -3.82
C ARG A 138 11.13 -18.67 -2.80
N GLU A 139 10.81 -18.42 -1.55
CA GLU A 139 11.70 -18.60 -0.42
C GLU A 139 10.94 -19.29 0.72
N GLY A 140 10.93 -20.62 0.68
CA GLY A 140 10.09 -21.44 1.55
C GLY A 140 8.59 -21.21 1.28
N ASP A 141 7.92 -20.63 2.25
CA ASP A 141 6.50 -20.26 2.23
C ASP A 141 6.25 -18.84 1.71
N LEU A 142 7.29 -18.00 1.62
CA LEU A 142 7.20 -16.69 1.02
C LEU A 142 7.25 -16.78 -0.50
N ASP A 143 6.34 -16.08 -1.16
CA ASP A 143 6.29 -15.90 -2.60
C ASP A 143 6.31 -14.40 -2.91
N ILE A 144 7.25 -13.96 -3.75
CA ILE A 144 7.42 -12.58 -4.17
C ILE A 144 7.29 -12.50 -5.69
N ARG A 145 6.36 -11.69 -6.16
CA ARG A 145 6.12 -11.42 -7.58
C ARG A 145 6.62 -10.03 -7.92
N LYS A 146 7.43 -9.92 -8.97
CA LYS A 146 7.94 -8.64 -9.50
C LYS A 146 7.06 -8.21 -10.67
N ILE A 147 6.27 -7.18 -10.46
CA ILE A 147 5.36 -6.63 -11.47
C ILE A 147 5.99 -5.39 -12.07
N LEU A 148 6.18 -5.38 -13.39
CA LEU A 148 6.67 -4.22 -14.13
C LEU A 148 5.48 -3.49 -14.75
N ASP A 149 5.33 -2.22 -14.39
CA ASP A 149 4.47 -1.27 -15.06
C ASP A 149 5.33 -0.36 -15.95
N ARG A 150 5.61 -0.87 -17.15
CA ARG A 150 6.45 -0.19 -18.15
C ARG A 150 5.94 1.20 -18.47
N GLY A 151 4.62 1.35 -18.56
CA GLY A 151 3.99 2.61 -18.88
C GLY A 151 4.36 3.72 -17.91
N ASN A 152 4.61 3.42 -16.63
CA ASN A 152 4.96 4.43 -15.61
C ASN A 152 6.40 4.35 -15.12
N ASN A 153 7.24 3.51 -15.72
CA ASN A 153 8.57 3.20 -15.23
C ASN A 153 8.54 2.79 -13.74
N LYS A 154 7.58 1.96 -13.35
CA LYS A 154 7.46 1.44 -11.97
C LYS A 154 7.66 -0.06 -11.93
N ILE A 155 8.34 -0.54 -10.90
CA ILE A 155 8.33 -1.93 -10.48
C ILE A 155 7.59 -2.01 -9.16
N CYS A 156 6.69 -2.98 -9.02
CA CYS A 156 6.01 -3.29 -7.78
C CYS A 156 6.33 -4.72 -7.36
N LEU A 157 6.84 -4.89 -6.15
CA LEU A 157 6.96 -6.21 -5.53
C LEU A 157 5.68 -6.51 -4.75
N VAL A 158 5.12 -7.69 -5.02
CA VAL A 158 3.98 -8.24 -4.29
C VAL A 158 4.47 -9.44 -3.50
N ALA A 159 4.52 -9.32 -2.18
CA ALA A 159 4.93 -10.40 -1.29
C ALA A 159 3.71 -11.01 -0.62
N TYR A 160 3.60 -12.34 -0.62
CA TYR A 160 2.56 -13.05 0.10
C TYR A 160 3.07 -14.38 0.64
N VAL A 161 2.52 -14.79 1.78
CA VAL A 161 2.86 -16.06 2.42
C VAL A 161 1.86 -17.10 1.92
N ARG A 162 2.30 -18.29 1.53
CA ARG A 162 1.43 -19.36 1.02
C ARG A 162 0.70 -20.12 2.13
N THR A 163 0.25 -19.38 3.14
CA THR A 163 -0.59 -19.86 4.24
C THR A 163 -1.97 -19.23 4.10
N LYS A 164 -3.03 -20.03 4.25
CA LYS A 164 -4.42 -19.57 4.06
C LYS A 164 -4.72 -18.38 4.97
N GLY A 165 -5.47 -17.41 4.45
CA GLY A 165 -5.90 -16.25 5.22
C GLY A 165 -4.79 -15.23 5.49
N THR A 166 -3.63 -15.34 4.85
CA THR A 166 -2.58 -14.31 4.98
C THR A 166 -2.74 -13.19 3.95
N SER A 167 -2.56 -11.95 4.40
CA SER A 167 -2.69 -10.77 3.54
C SER A 167 -1.37 -10.47 2.83
N PRO A 168 -1.39 -10.12 1.53
CA PRO A 168 -0.18 -9.71 0.82
C PRO A 168 0.34 -8.36 1.31
N SER A 169 1.52 -7.97 0.82
CA SER A 169 2.06 -6.62 0.87
C SER A 169 2.53 -6.20 -0.52
N VAL A 170 2.53 -4.89 -0.76
CA VAL A 170 2.93 -4.29 -2.03
C VAL A 170 3.84 -3.10 -1.74
N ALA A 171 4.95 -3.01 -2.44
CA ALA A 171 5.82 -1.83 -2.47
C ALA A 171 6.24 -1.58 -3.91
N CYS A 172 6.16 -0.32 -4.34
CA CYS A 172 6.52 0.09 -5.69
C CYS A 172 7.67 1.09 -5.66
N TYR A 173 8.57 1.00 -6.63
CA TYR A 173 9.76 1.84 -6.80
C TYR A 173 10.02 2.06 -8.30
N ASP A 174 11.00 2.90 -8.62
CA ASP A 174 11.30 3.25 -10.01
C ASP A 174 12.01 2.11 -10.73
N SER A 175 11.62 1.85 -11.97
CA SER A 175 12.35 0.95 -12.86
C SER A 175 13.54 1.66 -13.49
N ILE A 176 14.68 0.98 -13.59
CA ILE A 176 15.84 1.47 -14.34
C ILE A 176 15.74 0.95 -15.79
N PRO A 177 15.80 1.84 -16.81
CA PRO A 177 15.88 1.42 -18.21
C PRO A 177 17.05 0.47 -18.45
N ASP A 178 16.82 -0.61 -19.20
CA ASP A 178 17.81 -1.65 -19.51
C ASP A 178 18.46 -2.32 -18.27
N GLY A 179 17.83 -2.20 -17.10
CA GLY A 179 18.24 -2.89 -15.88
C GLY A 179 18.35 -4.39 -16.11
N LYS A 180 19.56 -4.94 -15.92
CA LYS A 180 19.82 -6.38 -16.04
C LYS A 180 19.88 -6.99 -14.66
N GLY A 181 19.22 -8.12 -14.48
CA GLY A 181 19.23 -8.87 -13.24
C GLY A 181 17.87 -9.42 -12.85
N GLY A 182 17.76 -9.84 -11.60
CA GLY A 182 16.57 -10.46 -11.04
C GLY A 182 16.45 -10.20 -9.54
N LEU A 183 15.51 -10.91 -8.93
CA LEU A 183 15.30 -10.91 -7.49
C LEU A 183 16.17 -11.98 -6.83
N TYR A 184 16.88 -11.61 -5.77
CA TYR A 184 17.69 -12.53 -4.98
C TYR A 184 17.50 -12.27 -3.49
N GLN A 185 17.48 -13.33 -2.68
CA GLN A 185 17.60 -13.18 -1.24
C GLN A 185 19.09 -13.08 -0.86
N THR A 186 19.47 -12.01 -0.16
CA THR A 186 20.85 -11.83 0.29
C THR A 186 21.05 -12.07 1.78
N ALA A 187 19.99 -12.02 2.58
CA ALA A 187 20.04 -12.39 3.99
C ALA A 187 18.67 -12.84 4.52
N SER A 188 18.68 -13.58 5.62
CA SER A 188 17.49 -13.94 6.37
C SER A 188 17.75 -13.97 7.86
N LEU A 189 16.77 -13.53 8.65
CA LEU A 189 16.72 -13.67 10.10
C LEU A 189 15.43 -14.41 10.47
N LYS A 190 15.52 -15.36 11.38
CA LYS A 190 14.36 -16.01 11.97
C LYS A 190 14.49 -15.96 13.49
N GLU A 191 13.51 -15.36 14.15
CA GLU A 191 13.43 -15.27 15.61
C GLU A 191 12.03 -15.73 16.05
N GLY A 192 11.96 -16.94 16.63
CA GLY A 192 10.69 -17.62 16.86
C GLY A 192 9.89 -17.80 15.56
N ASP A 193 8.68 -17.24 15.53
CA ASP A 193 7.77 -17.28 14.38
C ASP A 193 7.97 -16.13 13.39
N LEU A 194 8.74 -15.10 13.76
CA LEU A 194 9.04 -13.97 12.89
C LEU A 194 10.15 -14.33 11.91
N VAL A 195 9.88 -14.18 10.63
CA VAL A 195 10.85 -14.31 9.55
C VAL A 195 11.05 -12.96 8.89
N VAL A 196 12.31 -12.55 8.73
CA VAL A 196 12.70 -11.34 7.98
C VAL A 196 13.67 -11.76 6.87
N ARG A 197 13.39 -11.35 5.64
CA ARG A 197 14.23 -11.64 4.47
C ARG A 197 14.65 -10.34 3.81
N LYS A 198 15.94 -10.24 3.47
CA LYS A 198 16.50 -9.15 2.66
C LYS A 198 16.53 -9.61 1.21
N ILE A 199 15.82 -8.89 0.36
CA ILE A 199 15.64 -9.18 -1.07
C ILE A 199 16.25 -8.04 -1.88
N GLU A 200 17.04 -8.36 -2.89
CA GLU A 200 17.64 -7.38 -3.78
C GLU A 200 17.08 -7.55 -5.18
N ASP A 201 16.54 -6.46 -5.73
CA ASP A 201 16.26 -6.32 -7.15
C ASP A 201 17.46 -5.64 -7.81
N THR A 202 18.39 -6.49 -8.26
CA THR A 202 19.64 -6.06 -8.92
C THR A 202 19.39 -5.23 -10.18
N ALA A 203 18.28 -5.46 -10.89
CA ALA A 203 17.95 -4.71 -12.09
C ALA A 203 17.47 -3.28 -11.78
N ALA A 204 17.02 -3.00 -10.56
CA ALA A 204 16.49 -1.70 -10.15
C ALA A 204 17.33 -0.98 -9.09
N ALA A 205 18.47 -1.56 -8.69
CA ALA A 205 19.29 -1.11 -7.57
C ALA A 205 18.47 -0.94 -6.27
N THR A 206 17.50 -1.82 -6.05
CA THR A 206 16.58 -1.72 -4.90
C THR A 206 16.79 -2.86 -3.93
N THR A 207 16.84 -2.53 -2.63
CA THR A 207 16.82 -3.49 -1.53
C THR A 207 15.47 -3.43 -0.84
N CYS A 208 14.86 -4.58 -0.58
CA CYS A 208 13.62 -4.69 0.18
C CYS A 208 13.81 -5.60 1.39
N LEU A 209 13.23 -5.20 2.52
CA LEU A 209 13.01 -6.08 3.66
C LEU A 209 11.57 -6.57 3.64
N VAL A 210 11.41 -7.89 3.68
CA VAL A 210 10.12 -8.54 3.87
C VAL A 210 10.09 -9.16 5.26
N SER A 211 9.14 -8.75 6.09
CA SER A 211 8.89 -9.40 7.38
C SER A 211 7.52 -10.06 7.40
N TYR A 212 7.44 -11.26 7.97
CA TYR A 212 6.19 -12.00 8.03
C TYR A 212 6.22 -13.07 9.13
N VAL A 213 5.03 -13.56 9.46
CA VAL A 213 4.83 -14.70 10.35
C VAL A 213 4.03 -15.76 9.59
N SER A 214 4.52 -17.00 9.59
CA SER A 214 3.99 -18.12 8.79
C SER A 214 2.69 -18.74 9.32
N THR A 215 1.82 -17.95 9.96
CA THR A 215 0.57 -18.43 10.57
C THR A 215 -0.67 -17.87 9.85
N PRO A 216 -1.81 -18.59 9.82
CA PRO A 216 -3.03 -18.10 9.22
C PRO A 216 -3.52 -16.78 9.84
N GLY A 217 -4.05 -15.88 9.00
CA GLY A 217 -4.60 -14.60 9.46
C GLY A 217 -3.55 -13.48 9.66
N THR A 218 -2.28 -13.75 9.40
CA THR A 218 -1.22 -12.73 9.49
C THR A 218 -1.09 -11.92 8.19
N ARG A 219 -0.18 -10.96 8.22
CA ARG A 219 0.14 -10.11 7.08
C ARG A 219 1.65 -10.03 6.93
N SER A 220 2.12 -10.09 5.68
CA SER A 220 3.50 -9.70 5.37
C SER A 220 3.63 -8.18 5.35
N PHE A 221 4.81 -7.68 5.70
CA PHE A 221 5.18 -6.29 5.53
C PHE A 221 6.38 -6.21 4.60
N LEU A 222 6.36 -5.21 3.72
CA LEU A 222 7.37 -5.00 2.70
C LEU A 222 7.79 -3.54 2.75
N SER A 223 9.09 -3.31 2.94
CA SER A 223 9.69 -1.98 2.87
C SER A 223 10.87 -2.04 1.92
N CYS A 224 10.87 -1.15 0.93
CA CYS A 224 11.91 -1.09 -0.09
C CYS A 224 12.64 0.25 -0.01
N ASP A 225 13.94 0.20 -0.20
CA ASP A 225 14.84 1.35 -0.31
C ASP A 225 15.63 1.23 -1.61
N GLN A 226 15.55 2.27 -2.43
CA GLN A 226 16.18 2.30 -3.74
C GLN A 226 17.47 3.11 -3.65
N HIS A 227 18.57 2.46 -3.97
CA HIS A 227 19.88 3.09 -3.95
C HIS A 227 20.00 3.97 -5.19
N LYS A 228 20.57 5.16 -5.03
CA LYS A 228 21.03 5.91 -6.20
C LYS A 228 22.18 5.11 -6.82
N PRO A 229 22.14 4.85 -8.14
CA PRO A 229 23.26 4.22 -8.84
C PRO A 229 24.54 5.07 -8.74
#